data_AF-A0A966V1R7-F1
#
_entry.id   AF-A0A966V1R7-F1
#
_cell.length_a   1.000
_cell.length_b   1.000
_cell.length_c   1.000
_cell.angle_alpha   90.00
_cell.angle_beta   90.00
_cell.angle_gamma   90.00
#
_symmetry.space_group_name_H-M   'P 1'
#
loop_
_entity.id
_entity.type
_entity.pdbx_description
1 polymer ?
#
loop_
_entity_poly.entity_id
_entity_poly.type
_entity_poly.pdbx_seq_one_letter_code
_entity_poly.pdbx_strand_id
1 'polypeptide(L)'
;MDIVRRAWSDFDKSRAIHSVTETSAHVSTNRVFRLLLDDGSTTIAKVSSYGSYFLFAEDHDRLHRTRSLLQGTRWGSFLAEVMSVDGRPFTWYDGQCWVAFYSDVQSGTQLPRIVSNDDVEQLGREIAAFHLACSEVAPQLPATSNSVKGDAIHLLDILDSGDAHVHFALTIEQISNLRMYTHDFLVALERIHFDEWRKIPILVDWNLGNFSVTRSGEQFHLNTRWDYDWFRIDTRMLDFYFLSRVSSATGDRTVFTYSPHTLLEERFTRFLRAYHEVFPLSAAEVRFLPLAYQFFILNYVVREGSKFFQAPLSDEFRRDAVARYLPQV
;
A
#
# COMPACT_ATOMS: atom_id res chain seq x y z
N MET A 1 12.60 2.38 -22.54
CA MET A 1 13.07 3.75 -22.24
C MET A 1 12.30 4.80 -23.03
N ASP A 2 11.92 4.52 -24.27
CA ASP A 2 11.16 5.46 -25.10
C ASP A 2 9.85 5.95 -24.46
N ILE A 3 9.15 5.09 -23.71
CA ILE A 3 7.92 5.48 -23.00
C ILE A 3 8.15 6.61 -21.98
N VAL A 4 9.24 6.55 -21.20
CA VAL A 4 9.57 7.57 -20.19
C VAL A 4 9.89 8.90 -20.87
N ARG A 5 10.62 8.87 -21.98
CA ARG A 5 10.96 10.09 -22.75
C ARG A 5 9.74 10.71 -23.41
N ARG A 6 8.82 9.91 -23.96
CA ARG A 6 7.54 10.37 -24.49
C ARG A 6 6.68 11.02 -23.39
N ALA A 7 6.49 10.32 -22.28
CA ALA A 7 5.73 10.82 -21.15
C ALA A 7 6.31 12.13 -20.58
N TRP A 8 7.65 12.22 -20.50
CA TRP A 8 8.31 13.44 -20.05
C TRP A 8 8.11 14.60 -21.02
N SER A 9 8.20 14.36 -22.33
CA SER A 9 7.97 15.40 -23.35
C SER A 9 6.54 15.95 -23.32
N ASP A 10 5.57 15.17 -22.85
CA ASP A 10 4.18 15.61 -22.66
C ASP A 10 4.00 16.35 -21.33
N PHE A 11 4.76 15.96 -20.31
CA PHE A 11 4.76 16.58 -18.98
C PHE A 11 5.47 17.94 -18.94
N ASP A 12 6.72 17.99 -19.41
CA ASP A 12 7.59 19.15 -19.34
C ASP A 12 8.52 19.26 -20.55
N LYS A 13 8.27 20.28 -21.38
CA LYS A 13 9.05 20.59 -22.59
C LYS A 13 10.23 21.51 -22.32
N SER A 14 10.32 22.09 -21.13
CA SER A 14 11.32 23.09 -20.77
C SER A 14 12.66 22.48 -20.31
N ARG A 15 12.63 21.24 -19.80
CA ARG A 15 13.80 20.52 -19.30
C ARG A 15 13.97 19.21 -20.06
N ALA A 16 15.19 18.93 -20.51
CA ALA A 16 15.50 17.67 -21.19
C ALA A 16 16.03 16.60 -20.21
N ILE A 17 15.69 15.34 -20.46
CA ILE A 17 16.29 14.21 -19.74
C ILE A 17 17.73 13.98 -20.23
N HIS A 18 18.69 14.30 -19.37
CA HIS A 18 20.12 14.05 -19.58
C HIS A 18 20.45 12.55 -19.48
N SER A 19 20.02 11.87 -18.41
CA SER A 19 20.23 10.43 -18.25
C SER A 19 19.07 9.73 -17.53
N VAL A 20 18.97 8.41 -17.73
CA VAL A 20 17.94 7.55 -17.15
C VAL A 20 18.62 6.35 -16.51
N THR A 21 18.39 6.15 -15.22
CA THR A 21 18.92 5.01 -14.46
C THR A 21 17.76 4.20 -13.92
N GLU A 22 17.69 2.90 -14.23
CA GLU A 22 16.68 2.02 -13.65
C GLU A 22 17.04 1.67 -12.19
N THR A 23 16.09 1.88 -11.29
CA THR A 23 16.20 1.66 -9.84
C THR A 23 15.11 0.72 -9.32
N SER A 24 14.52 -0.09 -10.20
CA SER A 24 13.46 -1.05 -9.89
C SER A 24 13.92 -2.05 -8.83
N ALA A 25 13.07 -2.35 -7.86
CA ALA A 25 13.24 -3.54 -7.04
C ALA A 25 12.92 -4.77 -7.92
N HIS A 26 13.84 -5.74 -8.03
CA HIS A 26 13.69 -6.94 -8.87
C HIS A 26 12.61 -7.94 -8.38
N VAL A 27 11.67 -7.46 -7.57
CA VAL A 27 10.53 -8.20 -7.01
C VAL A 27 9.23 -7.75 -7.67
N SER A 28 9.14 -6.46 -8.07
CA SER A 28 7.96 -5.88 -8.65
C SER A 28 7.95 -5.98 -10.17
N THR A 29 6.75 -6.00 -10.72
CA THR A 29 6.41 -5.82 -12.14
C THR A 29 6.50 -4.36 -12.58
N ASN A 30 6.42 -3.40 -11.63
CA ASN A 30 6.65 -1.98 -11.90
C ASN A 30 8.12 -1.72 -12.22
N ARG A 31 8.35 -0.78 -13.14
CA ARG A 31 9.70 -0.30 -13.44
C ARG A 31 9.87 1.13 -12.96
N VAL A 32 10.91 1.35 -12.16
CA VAL A 32 11.20 2.65 -11.55
C VAL A 32 12.51 3.17 -12.12
N PHE A 33 12.51 4.43 -12.55
CA PHE A 33 13.66 5.09 -13.13
C PHE A 33 13.95 6.40 -12.40
N ARG A 34 15.21 6.63 -12.05
CA ARG A 34 15.69 7.97 -11.69
C ARG A 34 16.12 8.70 -12.96
N LEU A 35 15.57 9.88 -13.18
CA LEU A 35 15.91 10.76 -14.29
C LEU A 35 16.83 11.87 -13.77
N LEU A 36 17.94 12.11 -14.47
CA LEU A 36 18.75 13.32 -14.31
C LEU A 36 18.38 14.28 -15.43
N LEU A 37 17.99 15.49 -15.08
CA LEU A 37 17.63 16.54 -16.03
C LEU A 37 18.85 17.40 -16.40
N ASP A 38 18.74 18.15 -17.49
CA ASP A 38 19.80 19.04 -18.01
C ASP A 38 20.14 20.21 -17.07
N ASP A 39 19.21 20.63 -16.22
CA ASP A 39 19.42 21.59 -15.14
C ASP A 39 20.10 21.00 -13.89
N GLY A 40 20.41 19.69 -13.91
CA GLY A 40 21.03 18.96 -12.81
C GLY A 40 20.06 18.45 -11.74
N SER A 41 18.76 18.76 -11.84
CA SER A 41 17.75 18.24 -10.92
C SER A 41 17.39 16.77 -11.23
N THR A 42 16.79 16.09 -10.26
CA THR A 42 16.40 14.68 -10.37
C THR A 42 14.91 14.47 -10.10
N THR A 43 14.33 13.47 -10.74
CA THR A 43 12.95 13.02 -10.55
C THR A 43 12.85 11.51 -10.71
N ILE A 44 11.79 10.91 -10.17
CA ILE A 44 11.50 9.48 -10.30
C ILE A 44 10.36 9.28 -11.28
N ALA A 45 10.55 8.43 -12.27
CA ALA A 45 9.50 7.95 -13.17
C ALA A 45 9.12 6.52 -12.80
N LYS A 46 7.83 6.27 -12.57
CA LYS A 46 7.29 4.93 -12.37
C LYS A 46 6.47 4.53 -13.58
N VAL A 47 6.79 3.37 -14.16
CA VAL A 47 6.10 2.80 -15.32
C VAL A 47 5.39 1.53 -14.90
N SER A 48 4.11 1.46 -15.24
CA SER A 48 3.22 0.33 -14.95
C SER A 48 2.48 -0.10 -16.21
N SER A 49 2.19 -1.40 -16.33
CA SER A 49 1.52 -1.97 -17.51
C SER A 49 0.53 -3.07 -17.15
N TYR A 50 0.03 -3.07 -15.92
CA TYR A 50 -0.82 -4.12 -15.36
C TYR A 50 -1.83 -3.51 -14.38
N GLY A 51 -2.96 -4.18 -14.20
CA GLY A 51 -4.07 -3.61 -13.41
C GLY A 51 -4.89 -2.61 -14.23
N SER A 52 -5.54 -1.67 -13.57
CA SER A 52 -6.42 -0.68 -14.21
C SER A 52 -5.79 0.71 -14.13
N TYR A 53 -5.46 1.29 -15.29
CA TYR A 53 -5.02 2.69 -15.38
C TYR A 53 -6.04 3.64 -14.75
N PHE A 54 -7.34 3.38 -14.94
CA PHE A 54 -8.39 4.25 -14.42
C PHE A 54 -8.45 4.25 -12.90
N LEU A 55 -8.29 3.09 -12.26
CA LEU A 55 -8.18 3.02 -10.80
C LEU A 55 -6.88 3.69 -10.33
N PHE A 56 -5.76 3.46 -11.02
CA PHE A 56 -4.50 4.13 -10.72
C PHE A 56 -4.63 5.66 -10.75
N ALA A 57 -5.23 6.21 -11.81
CA ALA A 57 -5.45 7.65 -11.95
C ALA A 57 -6.42 8.20 -10.89
N GLU A 58 -7.48 7.44 -10.57
CA GLU A 58 -8.43 7.75 -9.51
C GLU A 58 -7.73 7.86 -8.14
N ASP A 59 -6.93 6.85 -7.79
CA ASP A 59 -6.18 6.78 -6.55
C ASP A 59 -5.14 7.90 -6.45
N HIS A 60 -4.45 8.22 -7.55
CA HIS A 60 -3.46 9.31 -7.59
C HIS A 60 -4.10 10.70 -7.42
N ASP A 61 -5.30 10.91 -7.96
CA ASP A 61 -6.08 12.15 -7.72
C ASP A 61 -6.43 12.32 -6.23
N ARG A 62 -6.87 11.23 -5.58
CA ARG A 62 -7.21 11.23 -4.15
C ARG A 62 -5.99 11.37 -3.25
N LEU A 63 -4.88 10.74 -3.61
CA LEU A 63 -3.60 10.91 -2.93
C LEU A 63 -3.12 12.36 -3.04
N HIS A 64 -3.14 12.95 -4.25
CA HIS A 64 -2.77 14.34 -4.47
C HIS A 64 -3.66 15.30 -3.67
N ARG A 65 -4.98 15.05 -3.65
CA ARG A 65 -5.92 15.84 -2.85
C ARG A 65 -5.67 15.71 -1.36
N THR A 66 -5.42 14.49 -0.87
CA THR A 66 -5.06 14.23 0.54
C THR A 66 -3.82 15.01 0.93
N ARG A 67 -2.73 14.93 0.14
CA ARG A 67 -1.51 15.72 0.36
C ARG A 67 -1.80 17.22 0.39
N SER A 68 -2.60 17.72 -0.54
CA SER A 68 -2.98 19.15 -0.61
C SER A 68 -3.79 19.59 0.61
N LEU A 69 -4.71 18.76 1.12
CA LEU A 69 -5.50 19.07 2.32
C LEU A 69 -4.68 18.99 3.61
N LEU A 70 -3.61 18.18 3.63
CA LEU A 70 -2.67 18.10 4.74
C LEU A 70 -1.64 19.25 4.73
N GLN A 71 -1.61 20.08 3.69
CA GLN A 71 -0.74 21.27 3.66
C GLN A 71 -1.04 22.20 4.84
N GLY A 72 0.00 22.79 5.41
CA GLY A 72 -0.11 23.63 6.61
C GLY A 72 -0.21 22.85 7.92
N THR A 73 -0.33 21.52 7.88
CA THR A 73 -0.12 20.65 9.03
C THR A 73 1.33 20.13 9.05
N ARG A 74 1.74 19.45 10.13
CA ARG A 74 3.04 18.76 10.18
C ARG A 74 3.20 17.65 9.13
N TRP A 75 2.10 17.23 8.47
CA TRP A 75 2.08 16.19 7.44
C TRP A 75 2.18 16.74 6.01
N GLY A 76 2.30 18.06 5.83
CA GLY A 76 2.28 18.70 4.50
C GLY A 76 3.37 18.21 3.53
N SER A 77 4.50 17.72 4.06
CA SER A 77 5.60 17.15 3.27
C SER A 77 5.77 15.64 3.45
N PHE A 78 4.85 14.99 4.16
CA PHE A 78 4.99 13.57 4.49
C PHE A 78 4.74 12.66 3.28
N LEU A 79 3.75 12.99 2.45
CA LEU A 79 3.50 12.24 1.22
C LEU A 79 4.40 12.81 0.11
N ALA A 80 5.32 11.99 -0.40
CA ALA A 80 6.08 12.25 -1.61
C ALA A 80 5.17 12.73 -2.74
N GLU A 81 5.61 13.77 -3.43
CA GLU A 81 4.77 14.48 -4.38
C GLU A 81 4.70 13.74 -5.72
N VAL A 82 3.49 13.42 -6.15
CA VAL A 82 3.19 13.12 -7.56
C VAL A 82 3.21 14.46 -8.31
N MET A 83 4.06 14.58 -9.32
CA MET A 83 4.16 15.79 -10.11
C MET A 83 2.82 16.11 -10.76
N SER A 84 2.49 17.40 -10.84
CA SER A 84 1.17 17.87 -11.25
C SER A 84 1.24 18.87 -12.40
N VAL A 85 0.17 18.94 -13.19
CA VAL A 85 -0.08 19.94 -14.21
C VAL A 85 -1.46 20.53 -13.93
N ASP A 86 -1.57 21.86 -13.93
CA ASP A 86 -2.84 22.58 -13.68
C ASP A 86 -3.59 22.14 -12.40
N GLY A 87 -2.83 21.84 -11.34
CA GLY A 87 -3.39 21.46 -10.03
C GLY A 87 -3.96 20.04 -9.96
N ARG A 88 -3.62 19.17 -10.91
CA ARG A 88 -3.96 17.74 -10.90
C ARG A 88 -2.72 16.87 -11.10
N PRO A 89 -2.65 15.67 -10.50
CA PRO A 89 -1.52 14.78 -10.72
C PRO A 89 -1.42 14.41 -12.20
N PHE A 90 -0.21 14.53 -12.74
CA PHE A 90 0.06 14.15 -14.11
C PHE A 90 0.22 12.63 -14.19
N THR A 91 -0.60 12.01 -15.04
CA THR A 91 -0.45 10.61 -15.41
C THR A 91 -0.49 10.52 -16.94
N TRP A 92 0.45 9.79 -17.52
CA TRP A 92 0.53 9.57 -18.96
C TRP A 92 0.09 8.15 -19.27
N TYR A 93 -0.70 7.90 -20.31
CA TYR A 93 -1.20 6.57 -20.68
C TYR A 93 -1.28 6.41 -22.19
N ASP A 94 -0.76 5.30 -22.73
CA ASP A 94 -0.78 5.00 -24.17
C ASP A 94 -1.73 3.88 -24.59
N GLY A 95 -2.64 3.49 -23.70
CA GLY A 95 -3.55 2.36 -23.93
C GLY A 95 -3.00 1.02 -23.41
N GLN A 96 -1.69 0.91 -23.18
CA GLN A 96 -1.08 -0.33 -22.66
C GLN A 96 -0.32 -0.10 -21.36
N CYS A 97 0.44 0.99 -21.27
CA CYS A 97 1.22 1.32 -20.08
C CYS A 97 0.99 2.78 -19.69
N TRP A 98 1.25 3.07 -18.42
CA TRP A 98 1.19 4.43 -17.91
C TRP A 98 2.45 4.81 -17.12
N VAL A 99 2.67 6.12 -17.03
CA VAL A 99 3.79 6.73 -16.34
C VAL A 99 3.27 7.78 -15.36
N ALA A 100 3.80 7.77 -14.14
CA ALA A 100 3.70 8.88 -13.20
C ALA A 100 5.09 9.34 -12.80
N PHE A 101 5.23 10.64 -12.56
CA PHE A 101 6.46 11.25 -12.08
C PHE A 101 6.31 11.67 -10.62
N TYR A 102 7.36 11.45 -9.84
CA TYR A 102 7.44 11.82 -8.43
C TYR A 102 8.65 12.71 -8.20
N SER A 103 8.56 13.59 -7.21
CA SER A 103 9.74 14.28 -6.72
C SER A 103 10.77 13.27 -6.20
N ASP A 104 12.05 13.49 -6.51
CA ASP A 104 13.12 12.68 -5.93
C ASP A 104 13.32 13.13 -4.49
N VAL A 105 12.64 12.46 -3.56
CA VAL A 105 12.69 12.84 -2.15
C VAL A 105 14.03 12.39 -1.57
N GLN A 106 14.73 13.31 -0.91
CA GLN A 106 15.92 12.96 -0.15
C GLN A 106 15.51 11.94 0.92
N SER A 107 16.02 10.72 0.81
CA SER A 107 15.80 9.69 1.82
C SER A 107 16.27 10.24 3.17
N GLY A 108 15.32 10.53 4.06
CA GLY A 108 15.65 10.70 5.47
C GLY A 108 16.26 9.42 6.04
N THR A 109 16.52 9.40 7.34
CA THR A 109 17.09 8.21 7.99
C THR A 109 16.10 7.05 7.92
N GLN A 110 16.60 5.86 7.60
CA GLN A 110 15.82 4.62 7.65
C GLN A 110 15.78 4.08 9.08
N LEU A 111 14.66 3.48 9.48
CA LEU A 111 14.63 2.73 10.74
C LEU A 111 15.50 1.46 10.62
N PRO A 112 16.09 0.98 11.73
CA PRO A 112 16.84 -0.28 11.71
C PRO A 112 15.94 -1.46 11.33
N ARG A 113 16.53 -2.52 10.77
CA ARG A 113 15.81 -3.74 10.39
C ARG A 113 15.00 -4.36 11.53
N ILE A 114 15.50 -4.22 12.76
CA ILE A 114 14.77 -4.56 13.98
C ILE A 114 14.60 -3.26 14.76
N VAL A 115 13.36 -2.79 14.83
CA VAL A 115 12.98 -1.56 15.53
C VAL A 115 13.14 -1.78 17.05
N SER A 116 13.49 -0.77 17.85
CA SER A 116 13.52 -0.91 19.32
C SER A 116 12.09 -0.93 19.89
N ASN A 117 11.91 -1.31 21.16
CA ASN A 117 10.57 -1.23 21.77
C ASN A 117 10.07 0.22 21.84
N ASP A 118 10.94 1.15 22.21
CA ASP A 118 10.60 2.57 22.31
C ASP A 118 10.24 3.16 20.94
N ASP A 119 10.97 2.77 19.89
CA ASP A 119 10.67 3.18 18.51
C ASP A 119 9.37 2.53 18.02
N VAL A 120 8.99 1.33 18.47
CA VAL A 120 7.69 0.72 18.14
C VAL A 120 6.53 1.50 18.77
N GLU A 121 6.68 1.93 20.02
CA GLU A 121 5.68 2.77 20.68
C GLU A 121 5.60 4.15 20.00
N GLN A 122 6.74 4.74 19.64
CA GLN A 122 6.80 5.99 18.88
C GLN A 122 6.15 5.85 17.50
N LEU A 123 6.38 4.73 16.79
CA LEU A 123 5.71 4.42 15.54
C LEU A 123 4.19 4.37 15.72
N GLY A 124 3.70 3.75 16.81
CA GLY A 124 2.28 3.74 17.16
C GLY A 124 1.67 5.14 17.24
N ARG A 125 2.34 6.05 17.95
CA ARG A 125 1.88 7.45 18.11
C ARG A 125 1.93 8.22 16.78
N GLU A 126 3.01 8.08 16.02
CA GLU A 126 3.19 8.76 14.74
C GLU A 126 2.12 8.32 13.70
N ILE A 127 1.87 7.01 13.59
CA ILE A 127 0.86 6.47 12.67
C ILE A 127 -0.55 6.86 13.13
N ALA A 128 -0.82 6.87 14.44
CA ALA A 128 -2.11 7.35 14.96
C ALA A 128 -2.36 8.83 14.64
N ALA A 129 -1.36 9.68 14.84
CA ALA A 129 -1.45 11.09 14.51
C ALA A 129 -1.64 11.34 13.01
N PHE A 130 -1.03 10.52 12.15
CA PHE A 130 -1.24 10.59 10.70
C PHE A 130 -2.65 10.14 10.31
N HIS A 131 -3.11 8.98 10.80
CA HIS A 131 -4.46 8.49 10.54
C HIS A 131 -5.54 9.44 11.07
N LEU A 132 -5.30 10.11 12.19
CA LEU A 132 -6.21 11.13 12.72
C LEU A 132 -6.33 12.31 11.76
N ALA A 133 -5.20 12.85 11.27
CA ALA A 133 -5.21 13.92 10.28
C ALA A 133 -5.89 13.48 8.96
N CYS A 134 -5.63 12.25 8.50
CA CYS A 134 -6.35 11.65 7.36
C CYS A 134 -7.86 11.56 7.61
N SER A 135 -8.28 11.23 8.83
CA SER A 135 -9.69 11.16 9.22
C SER A 135 -10.38 12.52 9.18
N GLU A 136 -9.66 13.62 9.44
CA GLU A 136 -10.21 14.98 9.42
C GLU A 136 -10.44 15.47 7.99
N VAL A 137 -9.57 15.09 7.05
CA VAL A 137 -9.67 15.48 5.63
C VAL A 137 -10.53 14.54 4.80
N ALA A 138 -10.76 13.30 5.23
CA ALA A 138 -11.49 12.28 4.49
C ALA A 138 -12.87 12.73 3.95
N PRO A 139 -13.72 13.48 4.70
CA PRO A 139 -15.01 13.94 4.19
C PRO A 139 -14.93 14.89 2.97
N GLN A 140 -13.76 15.44 2.69
CA GLN A 140 -13.51 16.35 1.57
C GLN A 140 -12.99 15.60 0.32
N LEU A 141 -12.78 14.29 0.41
CA LEU A 141 -12.30 13.48 -0.69
C LEU A 141 -13.48 12.93 -1.51
N PRO A 142 -13.34 12.85 -2.85
CA PRO A 142 -14.33 12.17 -3.67
C PRO A 142 -14.45 10.68 -3.32
N ALA A 143 -15.63 10.10 -3.57
CA ALA A 143 -15.83 8.66 -3.44
C ALA A 143 -14.89 7.87 -4.37
N THR A 144 -14.56 6.63 -3.98
CA THR A 144 -13.73 5.70 -4.76
C THR A 144 -14.59 4.69 -5.51
N SER A 145 -14.06 4.20 -6.62
CA SER A 145 -14.63 3.09 -7.38
C SER A 145 -14.29 1.72 -6.75
N ASN A 146 -13.20 1.64 -5.97
CA ASN A 146 -12.78 0.43 -5.27
C ASN A 146 -13.27 0.41 -3.80
N SER A 147 -13.50 -0.79 -3.27
CA SER A 147 -13.82 -1.04 -1.86
C SER A 147 -13.42 -2.47 -1.48
N VAL A 148 -13.12 -2.71 -0.20
CA VAL A 148 -12.82 -4.07 0.31
C VAL A 148 -13.91 -5.08 -0.05
N LYS A 149 -15.19 -4.70 0.12
CA LYS A 149 -16.33 -5.59 -0.18
C LYS A 149 -16.44 -5.85 -1.68
N GLY A 150 -16.35 -4.81 -2.51
CA GLY A 150 -16.37 -4.96 -3.97
C GLY A 150 -15.21 -5.80 -4.49
N ASP A 151 -14.02 -5.63 -3.89
CA ASP A 151 -12.84 -6.40 -4.26
C ASP A 151 -12.99 -7.91 -3.96
N ALA A 152 -13.62 -8.24 -2.83
CA ALA A 152 -13.91 -9.60 -2.43
C ALA A 152 -15.06 -10.24 -3.22
N ILE A 153 -16.09 -9.46 -3.59
CA ILE A 153 -17.16 -9.93 -4.49
C ILE A 153 -16.55 -10.31 -5.85
N HIS A 154 -15.73 -9.43 -6.43
CA HIS A 154 -15.08 -9.72 -7.70
C HIS A 154 -14.18 -10.97 -7.62
N LEU A 155 -13.45 -11.15 -6.53
CA LEU A 155 -12.67 -12.39 -6.33
C LEU A 155 -13.59 -13.62 -6.29
N LEU A 156 -14.72 -13.55 -5.57
CA LEU A 156 -15.67 -14.66 -5.50
C LEU A 156 -16.23 -15.02 -6.89
N ASP A 157 -16.59 -14.03 -7.70
CA ASP A 157 -17.07 -14.23 -9.07
C ASP A 157 -16.03 -14.93 -9.95
N ILE A 158 -14.75 -14.55 -9.83
CA ILE A 158 -13.66 -15.23 -10.55
C ILE A 158 -13.52 -16.67 -10.04
N LEU A 159 -13.61 -16.91 -8.73
CA LEU A 159 -13.48 -18.25 -8.16
C LEU A 159 -14.64 -19.18 -8.52
N ASP A 160 -15.82 -18.63 -8.79
CA ASP A 160 -17.00 -19.36 -9.27
C ASP A 160 -16.96 -19.67 -10.78
N SER A 161 -15.97 -19.15 -11.51
CA SER A 161 -15.76 -19.47 -12.92
C SER A 161 -15.25 -20.91 -13.12
N GLY A 162 -15.62 -21.54 -14.24
CA GLY A 162 -15.21 -22.92 -14.55
C GLY A 162 -13.70 -23.09 -14.78
N ASP A 163 -12.98 -22.01 -15.07
CA ASP A 163 -11.54 -21.97 -15.37
C ASP A 163 -10.70 -21.32 -14.26
N ALA A 164 -11.27 -21.04 -13.07
CA ALA A 164 -10.56 -20.45 -11.94
C ALA A 164 -9.24 -21.18 -11.57
N HIS A 165 -9.24 -22.51 -11.64
CA HIS A 165 -8.07 -23.35 -11.38
C HIS A 165 -6.92 -23.10 -12.35
N VAL A 166 -7.24 -22.80 -13.62
CA VAL A 166 -6.25 -22.39 -14.64
C VAL A 166 -5.81 -20.97 -14.39
N HIS A 167 -6.75 -20.05 -14.17
CA HIS A 167 -6.47 -18.63 -13.93
C HIS A 167 -5.49 -18.41 -12.78
N PHE A 168 -5.69 -19.13 -11.67
CA PHE A 168 -4.85 -19.02 -10.48
C PHE A 168 -3.72 -20.05 -10.43
N ALA A 169 -3.62 -20.97 -11.38
CA ALA A 169 -2.66 -22.08 -11.35
C ALA A 169 -2.69 -22.88 -10.02
N LEU A 170 -3.90 -23.19 -9.54
CA LEU A 170 -4.17 -23.91 -8.29
C LEU A 170 -4.99 -25.17 -8.55
N THR A 171 -5.00 -26.11 -7.60
CA THR A 171 -5.87 -27.29 -7.69
C THR A 171 -7.33 -26.92 -7.46
N ILE A 172 -8.27 -27.76 -7.93
CA ILE A 172 -9.72 -27.56 -7.70
C ILE A 172 -10.05 -27.48 -6.21
N GLU A 173 -9.37 -28.28 -5.39
CA GLU A 173 -9.52 -28.24 -3.93
C GLU A 173 -9.07 -26.89 -3.35
N GLN A 174 -7.93 -26.37 -3.80
CA GLN A 174 -7.43 -25.06 -3.38
C GLN A 174 -8.36 -23.91 -3.80
N ILE A 175 -8.94 -23.99 -5.00
CA ILE A 175 -9.97 -23.04 -5.45
C ILE A 175 -11.21 -23.12 -4.57
N SER A 176 -11.65 -24.33 -4.22
CA SER A 176 -12.80 -24.53 -3.34
C SER A 176 -12.57 -23.93 -1.95
N ASN A 177 -11.36 -24.07 -1.40
CA ASN A 177 -10.96 -23.43 -0.15
C ASN A 177 -10.94 -21.90 -0.26
N LEU A 178 -10.36 -21.34 -1.31
CA LEU A 178 -10.36 -19.89 -1.56
C LEU A 178 -11.78 -19.32 -1.63
N ARG A 179 -12.68 -20.03 -2.33
CA ARG A 179 -14.09 -19.68 -2.45
C ARG A 179 -14.76 -19.64 -1.08
N MET A 180 -14.55 -20.67 -0.25
CA MET A 180 -15.05 -20.72 1.12
C MET A 180 -14.54 -19.54 1.96
N TYR A 181 -13.22 -19.30 1.99
CA TYR A 181 -12.65 -18.18 2.74
C TYR A 181 -13.17 -16.82 2.26
N THR A 182 -13.34 -16.64 0.95
CA THR A 182 -13.86 -15.39 0.37
C THR A 182 -15.33 -15.18 0.72
N HIS A 183 -16.14 -16.23 0.64
CA HIS A 183 -17.54 -16.21 1.05
C HIS A 183 -17.70 -15.88 2.53
N ASP A 184 -16.95 -16.57 3.41
CA ASP A 184 -17.04 -16.36 4.86
C ASP A 184 -16.58 -14.96 5.27
N PHE A 185 -15.56 -14.43 4.56
CA PHE A 185 -15.15 -13.03 4.70
C PHE A 185 -16.30 -12.07 4.36
N LEU A 186 -16.99 -12.27 3.23
CA LEU A 186 -18.13 -11.43 2.83
C LEU A 186 -19.29 -11.51 3.83
N VAL A 187 -19.61 -12.70 4.34
CA VAL A 187 -20.61 -12.89 5.41
C VAL A 187 -20.21 -12.12 6.67
N ALA A 188 -18.92 -12.15 7.04
CA ALA A 188 -18.41 -11.41 8.18
C ALA A 188 -18.51 -9.89 7.99
N LEU A 189 -18.22 -9.37 6.79
CA LEU A 189 -18.37 -7.94 6.47
C LEU A 189 -19.82 -7.47 6.58
N GLU A 190 -20.76 -8.28 6.09
CA GLU A 190 -22.18 -7.98 6.17
C GLU A 190 -22.66 -7.91 7.62
N ARG A 191 -22.26 -8.89 8.45
CA ARG A 191 -22.64 -8.97 9.87
C ARG A 191 -22.18 -7.76 10.69
N ILE A 192 -21.07 -7.12 10.32
CA ILE A 192 -20.52 -5.97 11.06
C ILE A 192 -20.88 -4.62 10.43
N HIS A 193 -21.73 -4.61 9.40
CA HIS A 193 -22.09 -3.44 8.61
C HIS A 193 -20.85 -2.65 8.17
N PHE A 194 -19.87 -3.36 7.59
CA PHE A 194 -18.55 -2.82 7.26
C PHE A 194 -18.59 -1.57 6.36
N ASP A 195 -19.63 -1.46 5.52
CA ASP A 195 -19.82 -0.36 4.58
C ASP A 195 -20.08 0.99 5.31
N GLU A 196 -20.58 0.94 6.55
CA GLU A 196 -20.86 2.12 7.38
C GLU A 196 -19.64 2.61 8.17
N TRP A 197 -18.55 1.83 8.17
CA TRP A 197 -17.35 2.18 8.92
C TRP A 197 -16.69 3.41 8.34
N ARG A 198 -16.06 4.20 9.22
CA ARG A 198 -15.26 5.35 8.79
C ARG A 198 -14.14 4.90 7.84
N LYS A 199 -14.07 5.52 6.66
CA LYS A 199 -13.04 5.30 5.66
C LYS A 199 -12.11 6.51 5.60
N ILE A 200 -10.81 6.27 5.57
CA ILE A 200 -9.77 7.30 5.52
C ILE A 200 -8.74 6.94 4.45
N PRO A 201 -7.96 7.91 3.95
CA PRO A 201 -6.73 7.60 3.22
C PRO A 201 -5.82 6.70 4.03
N ILE A 202 -5.50 5.54 3.49
CA ILE A 202 -4.56 4.57 4.03
C ILE A 202 -3.52 4.22 2.98
N LEU A 203 -2.32 3.84 3.44
CA LEU A 203 -1.18 3.67 2.54
C LEU A 203 -0.84 2.21 2.33
N VAL A 204 -1.29 1.33 3.23
CA VAL A 204 -0.92 -0.08 3.32
C VAL A 204 0.61 -0.18 3.21
N ASP A 205 1.13 -1.31 2.73
CA ASP A 205 2.53 -1.55 2.38
C ASP A 205 3.58 -0.79 3.21
N TRP A 206 3.43 -0.80 4.54
CA TRP A 206 4.30 -0.09 5.48
C TRP A 206 5.63 -0.84 5.67
N ASN A 207 6.30 -1.21 4.57
CA ASN A 207 7.65 -1.77 4.64
C ASN A 207 8.64 -0.67 5.06
N LEU A 208 9.70 -1.05 5.78
CA LEU A 208 10.71 -0.09 6.25
C LEU A 208 11.31 0.74 5.12
N GLY A 209 11.50 0.15 3.94
CA GLY A 209 12.05 0.84 2.76
C GLY A 209 11.09 1.81 2.05
N ASN A 210 9.84 1.94 2.50
CA ASN A 210 8.84 2.81 1.85
C ASN A 210 8.67 4.16 2.54
N PHE A 211 9.32 4.38 3.68
CA PHE A 211 9.30 5.65 4.38
C PHE A 211 10.65 6.00 5.00
N SER A 212 10.77 7.24 5.46
CA SER A 212 11.93 7.74 6.18
C SER A 212 11.49 8.45 7.45
N VAL A 213 12.43 8.59 8.37
CA VAL A 213 12.24 9.29 9.63
C VAL A 213 13.30 10.36 9.82
N THR A 214 13.00 11.36 10.63
CA THR A 214 13.97 12.28 11.22
C THR A 214 14.11 11.98 12.70
N ARG A 215 15.33 11.97 13.23
CA ARG A 215 15.57 11.76 14.67
C ARG A 215 15.78 13.10 15.36
N SER A 216 15.16 13.24 16.52
CA SER A 216 15.35 14.35 17.46
C SER A 216 15.64 13.75 18.83
N GLY A 217 16.93 13.57 19.15
CA GLY A 217 17.35 12.83 20.33
C GLY A 217 16.96 11.36 20.25
N GLU A 218 16.25 10.85 21.27
CA GLU A 218 15.79 9.46 21.35
C GLU A 218 14.48 9.22 20.58
N GLN A 219 13.78 10.28 20.17
CA GLN A 219 12.52 10.17 19.43
C GLN A 219 12.76 10.31 17.92
N PHE A 220 11.85 9.75 17.13
CA PHE A 220 11.78 10.01 15.71
C PHE A 220 10.41 10.53 15.30
N HIS A 221 10.40 11.26 14.17
CA HIS A 221 9.19 11.63 13.46
C HIS A 221 9.20 11.05 12.05
N LEU A 222 8.03 10.62 11.59
CA LEU A 222 7.82 10.27 10.20
C LEU A 222 8.09 11.49 9.32
N ASN A 223 8.96 11.31 8.32
CA ASN A 223 9.47 12.40 7.50
C ASN A 223 8.88 12.38 6.09
N THR A 224 9.00 11.25 5.39
CA THR A 224 8.42 11.08 4.05
C THR A 224 8.06 9.61 3.83
N ARG A 225 6.93 9.34 3.16
CA ARG A 225 6.47 8.04 2.67
C ARG A 225 6.28 8.12 1.15
N TRP A 226 6.68 7.09 0.41
CA TRP A 226 6.58 6.95 -1.05
C TRP A 226 6.23 5.51 -1.41
N ASP A 227 5.82 5.26 -2.65
CA ASP A 227 5.29 3.97 -3.14
C ASP A 227 3.85 3.70 -2.71
N TYR A 228 2.93 4.10 -3.57
CA TYR A 228 1.49 4.17 -3.29
C TYR A 228 0.68 3.14 -4.07
N ASP A 229 1.31 2.04 -4.49
CA ASP A 229 0.63 1.02 -5.31
C ASP A 229 -0.63 0.46 -4.66
N TRP A 230 -0.68 0.47 -3.33
CA TRP A 230 -1.79 -0.05 -2.53
C TRP A 230 -2.55 1.03 -1.78
N PHE A 231 -2.31 2.31 -2.09
CA PHE A 231 -3.11 3.42 -1.57
C PHE A 231 -4.59 3.18 -1.85
N ARG A 232 -5.43 3.50 -0.86
CA ARG A 232 -6.88 3.49 -1.02
C ARG A 232 -7.55 4.32 0.07
N ILE A 233 -8.85 4.55 -0.08
CA ILE A 233 -9.70 5.10 0.98
C ILE A 233 -10.48 3.94 1.59
N ASP A 234 -10.06 3.46 2.78
CA ASP A 234 -10.78 2.40 3.50
C ASP A 234 -10.52 2.47 5.03
N THR A 235 -10.85 1.41 5.76
CA THR A 235 -10.57 1.32 7.20
C THR A 235 -9.07 1.35 7.49
N ARG A 236 -8.67 2.12 8.52
CA ARG A 236 -7.28 2.16 9.03
C ARG A 236 -6.71 0.80 9.43
N MET A 237 -7.58 -0.18 9.70
CA MET A 237 -7.17 -1.51 10.12
C MET A 237 -6.38 -2.27 9.05
N LEU A 238 -6.48 -1.87 7.77
CA LEU A 238 -5.71 -2.52 6.69
C LEU A 238 -4.21 -2.22 6.73
N ASP A 239 -3.79 -1.11 7.37
CA ASP A 239 -2.37 -0.79 7.53
C ASP A 239 -1.68 -1.66 8.59
N PHE A 240 -2.47 -2.24 9.50
CA PHE A 240 -1.97 -2.77 10.76
C PHE A 240 -1.19 -4.07 10.60
N TYR A 241 -1.45 -4.84 9.54
CA TYR A 241 -0.66 -6.03 9.26
C TYR A 241 0.80 -5.69 8.89
N PHE A 242 1.03 -4.67 8.08
CA PHE A 242 2.41 -4.27 7.77
C PHE A 242 3.08 -3.60 8.97
N LEU A 243 2.32 -2.85 9.76
CA LEU A 243 2.82 -2.24 10.99
C LEU A 243 3.17 -3.29 12.06
N SER A 244 2.45 -4.42 12.12
CA SER A 244 2.84 -5.55 12.98
C SER A 244 4.16 -6.17 12.51
N ARG A 245 4.38 -6.25 11.19
CA ARG A 245 5.66 -6.72 10.63
C ARG A 245 6.82 -5.78 10.94
N VAL A 246 6.63 -4.46 10.81
CA VAL A 246 7.65 -3.46 11.23
C VAL A 246 7.96 -3.58 12.72
N SER A 247 6.93 -3.85 13.53
CA SER A 247 7.05 -3.96 14.99
C SER A 247 7.65 -5.29 15.45
N SER A 248 7.76 -6.28 14.56
CA SER A 248 8.13 -7.65 14.91
C SER A 248 9.58 -7.78 15.36
N ALA A 249 9.83 -8.66 16.33
CA ALA A 249 11.17 -9.07 16.73
C ALA A 249 11.93 -9.80 15.61
N THR A 250 11.19 -10.36 14.64
CA THR A 250 11.75 -10.96 13.44
C THR A 250 12.46 -9.94 12.55
N GLY A 251 11.98 -8.70 12.55
CA GLY A 251 12.50 -7.60 11.73
C GLY A 251 12.34 -7.81 10.21
N ASP A 252 12.92 -6.87 9.47
CA ASP A 252 12.98 -6.90 8.01
C ASP A 252 13.91 -8.01 7.51
N ARG A 253 13.35 -8.95 6.74
CA ARG A 253 14.01 -10.15 6.22
C ARG A 253 14.19 -10.06 4.70
N THR A 254 15.25 -10.70 4.22
CA THR A 254 15.50 -10.86 2.78
C THR A 254 14.57 -11.87 2.10
N VAL A 255 13.93 -12.76 2.87
CA VAL A 255 12.93 -13.72 2.37
C VAL A 255 11.53 -13.23 2.75
N PHE A 256 10.70 -12.98 1.74
CA PHE A 256 9.33 -12.51 1.93
C PHE A 256 8.42 -13.65 2.41
N THR A 257 7.72 -13.41 3.52
CA THR A 257 6.67 -14.30 4.03
C THR A 257 5.53 -13.45 4.56
N TYR A 258 4.30 -13.95 4.43
CA TYR A 258 3.11 -13.26 4.90
C TYR A 258 2.43 -13.97 6.07
N SER A 259 3.21 -14.55 6.99
CA SER A 259 2.65 -15.21 8.17
C SER A 259 1.93 -14.20 9.11
N PRO A 260 0.84 -14.61 9.77
CA PRO A 260 0.10 -13.73 10.68
C PRO A 260 0.73 -13.61 12.07
N HIS A 261 1.76 -14.40 12.40
CA HIS A 261 2.33 -14.47 13.76
C HIS A 261 2.71 -13.10 14.35
N THR A 262 3.12 -12.14 13.51
CA THR A 262 3.49 -10.79 13.94
C THR A 262 2.35 -10.03 14.61
N LEU A 263 1.09 -10.36 14.28
CA LEU A 263 -0.10 -9.80 14.92
C LEU A 263 -0.27 -10.26 16.38
N LEU A 264 0.39 -11.35 16.77
CA LEU A 264 0.30 -11.93 18.11
C LEU A 264 1.48 -11.53 19.02
N GLU A 265 2.47 -10.79 18.49
CA GLU A 265 3.64 -10.41 19.27
C GLU A 265 3.31 -9.33 20.31
N GLU A 266 3.94 -9.42 21.49
CA GLU A 266 3.83 -8.40 22.55
C GLU A 266 4.22 -7.00 22.02
N ARG A 267 5.20 -6.96 21.11
CA ARG A 267 5.67 -5.71 20.48
C ARG A 267 4.57 -5.04 19.66
N PHE A 268 3.75 -5.81 18.95
CA PHE A 268 2.59 -5.25 18.26
C PHE A 268 1.51 -4.80 19.25
N THR A 269 1.37 -5.46 20.41
CA THR A 269 0.50 -4.97 21.48
C THR A 269 0.97 -3.60 22.01
N ARG A 270 2.28 -3.36 22.12
CA ARG A 270 2.85 -2.04 22.48
C ARG A 270 2.50 -0.98 21.44
N PHE A 271 2.69 -1.30 20.15
CA PHE A 271 2.25 -0.45 19.05
C PHE A 271 0.77 -0.08 19.18
N LEU A 272 -0.12 -1.06 19.37
CA LEU A 272 -1.56 -0.84 19.47
C LEU A 272 -1.95 0.04 20.67
N ARG A 273 -1.28 -0.12 21.82
CA ARG A 273 -1.51 0.73 23.01
C ARG A 273 -1.13 2.17 22.72
N ALA A 274 0.08 2.39 22.21
CA ALA A 274 0.58 3.72 21.89
C ALA A 274 -0.26 4.39 20.77
N TYR A 275 -0.72 3.61 19.80
CA TYR A 275 -1.65 4.07 18.77
C TYR A 275 -3.00 4.50 19.38
N HIS A 276 -3.58 3.65 20.25
CA HIS A 276 -4.87 3.89 20.90
C HIS A 276 -4.87 5.13 21.79
N GLU A 277 -3.74 5.47 22.43
CA GLU A 277 -3.59 6.70 23.23
C GLU A 277 -3.84 7.98 22.42
N VAL A 278 -3.50 7.97 21.13
CA VAL A 278 -3.59 9.15 20.24
C VAL A 278 -4.86 9.12 19.39
N PHE A 279 -5.19 7.96 18.81
CA PHE A 279 -6.39 7.79 18.00
C PHE A 279 -7.13 6.50 18.40
N PRO A 280 -8.04 6.56 19.39
CA PRO A 280 -8.63 5.39 20.03
C PRO A 280 -9.26 4.38 19.06
N LEU A 281 -8.91 3.11 19.27
CA LEU A 281 -9.48 1.95 18.59
C LEU A 281 -10.76 1.48 19.29
N SER A 282 -11.81 1.21 18.53
CA SER A 282 -13.00 0.54 19.03
C SER A 282 -12.77 -0.97 19.20
N ALA A 283 -13.56 -1.61 20.05
CA ALA A 283 -13.50 -3.07 20.21
C ALA A 283 -13.87 -3.82 18.91
N ALA A 284 -14.73 -3.24 18.07
CA ALA A 284 -15.08 -3.81 16.76
C ALA A 284 -13.88 -3.80 15.80
N GLU A 285 -13.13 -2.70 15.76
CA GLU A 285 -11.90 -2.59 14.97
C GLU A 285 -10.83 -3.59 15.43
N VAL A 286 -10.61 -3.73 16.73
CA VAL A 286 -9.63 -4.71 17.25
C VAL A 286 -10.03 -6.14 16.87
N ARG A 287 -11.33 -6.49 16.97
CA ARG A 287 -11.83 -7.81 16.53
C ARG A 287 -11.77 -8.01 15.02
N PHE A 288 -11.66 -6.95 14.23
CA PHE A 288 -11.56 -7.02 12.77
C PHE A 288 -10.13 -7.31 12.27
N LEU A 289 -9.11 -7.23 13.12
CA LEU A 289 -7.71 -7.47 12.72
C LEU A 289 -7.48 -8.78 11.93
N PRO A 290 -8.06 -9.95 12.33
CA PRO A 290 -7.92 -11.17 11.55
C PRO A 290 -8.52 -11.05 10.15
N LEU A 291 -9.67 -10.38 10.03
CA LEU A 291 -10.34 -10.14 8.74
C LEU A 291 -9.56 -9.15 7.87
N ALA A 292 -8.93 -8.14 8.45
CA ALA A 292 -8.04 -7.22 7.71
C ALA A 292 -6.84 -7.98 7.11
N TYR A 293 -6.24 -8.91 7.87
CA TYR A 293 -5.19 -9.78 7.36
C TYR A 293 -5.71 -10.78 6.31
N GLN A 294 -6.89 -11.38 6.53
CA GLN A 294 -7.51 -12.26 5.55
C GLN A 294 -7.76 -11.54 4.22
N PHE A 295 -8.28 -10.31 4.26
CA PHE A 295 -8.44 -9.47 3.08
C PHE A 295 -7.10 -9.22 2.40
N PHE A 296 -6.04 -8.92 3.16
CA PHE A 296 -4.71 -8.74 2.60
C PHE A 296 -4.27 -9.96 1.77
N ILE A 297 -4.43 -11.16 2.32
CA ILE A 297 -4.08 -12.41 1.61
C ILE A 297 -4.98 -12.61 0.37
N LEU A 298 -6.29 -12.49 0.52
CA LEU A 298 -7.23 -12.70 -0.59
C LEU A 298 -7.02 -11.70 -1.73
N ASN A 299 -6.84 -10.42 -1.41
CA ASN A 299 -6.75 -9.37 -2.41
C ASN A 299 -5.32 -9.18 -2.95
N TYR A 300 -4.34 -8.89 -2.08
CA TYR A 300 -3.01 -8.48 -2.54
C TYR A 300 -2.08 -9.66 -2.86
N VAL A 301 -2.34 -10.84 -2.29
CA VAL A 301 -1.55 -12.04 -2.57
C VAL A 301 -2.21 -12.92 -3.64
N VAL A 302 -3.50 -13.21 -3.50
CA VAL A 302 -4.20 -14.14 -4.41
C VAL A 302 -4.69 -13.43 -5.67
N ARG A 303 -5.58 -12.43 -5.53
CA ARG A 303 -6.25 -11.77 -6.67
C ARG A 303 -5.29 -10.89 -7.47
N GLU A 304 -4.59 -10.01 -6.80
CA GLU A 304 -3.72 -8.99 -7.41
C GLU A 304 -2.24 -9.38 -7.35
N GLY A 305 -1.86 -10.54 -6.81
CA GLY A 305 -0.45 -10.90 -6.63
C GLY A 305 0.35 -10.89 -7.93
N SER A 306 -0.23 -11.38 -9.03
CA SER A 306 0.43 -11.39 -10.36
C SER A 306 0.60 -9.99 -10.96
N LYS A 307 -0.16 -9.03 -10.45
CA LYS A 307 -0.01 -7.62 -10.79
C LYS A 307 1.19 -7.05 -10.07
N PHE A 308 1.43 -7.35 -8.79
CA PHE A 308 2.49 -6.71 -8.02
C PHE A 308 3.84 -7.45 -8.03
N PHE A 309 3.83 -8.77 -8.24
CA PHE A 309 5.02 -9.63 -8.13
C PHE A 309 5.32 -10.33 -9.45
N GLN A 310 6.61 -10.56 -9.72
CA GLN A 310 7.02 -11.39 -10.85
C GLN A 310 6.45 -12.81 -10.75
N ALA A 311 6.16 -13.44 -11.88
CA ALA A 311 5.37 -14.68 -11.94
C ALA A 311 5.85 -15.81 -11.00
N PRO A 312 7.16 -16.15 -10.90
CA PRO A 312 7.59 -17.22 -9.99
C PRO A 312 7.26 -16.94 -8.52
N LEU A 313 7.39 -15.69 -8.08
CA LEU A 313 7.08 -15.26 -6.72
C LEU A 313 5.57 -15.21 -6.50
N SER A 314 4.80 -14.67 -7.45
CA SER A 314 3.34 -14.64 -7.35
C SER A 314 2.75 -16.03 -7.21
N ASP A 315 3.24 -17.01 -7.96
CA ASP A 315 2.72 -18.39 -7.92
C ASP A 315 3.10 -19.09 -6.62
N GLU A 316 4.30 -18.86 -6.11
CA GLU A 316 4.71 -19.33 -4.79
C GLU A 316 3.83 -18.74 -3.68
N PHE A 317 3.67 -17.42 -3.65
CA PHE A 317 2.88 -16.74 -2.62
C PHE A 317 1.42 -17.15 -2.67
N ARG A 318 0.85 -17.38 -3.85
CA ARG A 318 -0.53 -17.86 -3.99
C ARG A 318 -0.71 -19.27 -3.43
N ARG A 319 0.26 -20.17 -3.64
CA ARG A 319 0.23 -21.51 -3.04
C ARG A 319 0.36 -21.44 -1.52
N ASP A 320 1.27 -20.60 -1.02
CA ASP A 320 1.46 -20.40 0.42
C ASP A 320 0.24 -19.75 1.10
N ALA A 321 -0.43 -18.82 0.41
CA ALA A 321 -1.67 -18.20 0.87
C ALA A 321 -2.72 -19.26 1.23
N VAL A 322 -2.96 -20.20 0.33
CA VAL A 322 -3.98 -21.25 0.52
C VAL A 322 -3.51 -22.34 1.48
N ALA A 323 -2.27 -22.79 1.35
CA ALA A 323 -1.77 -23.95 2.09
C ALA A 323 -1.32 -23.62 3.52
N ARG A 324 -0.89 -22.37 3.78
CA ARG A 324 -0.27 -21.99 5.05
C ARG A 324 -1.01 -20.85 5.74
N TYR A 325 -1.37 -19.79 5.02
CA TYR A 325 -1.76 -18.53 5.65
C TYR A 325 -3.24 -18.42 6.01
N LEU A 326 -4.14 -18.69 5.06
CA LEU A 326 -5.59 -18.66 5.31
C LEU A 326 -6.05 -19.67 6.38
N PRO A 327 -5.47 -20.88 6.49
CA PRO A 327 -5.81 -21.80 7.57
C PRO A 327 -5.44 -21.33 8.99
N GLN A 328 -4.64 -20.26 9.13
CA GLN A 328 -4.23 -19.70 10.43
C GLN A 328 -5.07 -18.50 10.88
N VAL A 329 -6.04 -18.07 10.08
CA VAL A 329 -6.89 -16.89 10.34
C VAL A 329 -7.89 -17.15 11.46
#